data_AF-A0A936IXX3-F1
#
_entry.id   AF-A0A936IXX3-F1
#
_cell.length_a   1.000
_cell.length_b   1.000
_cell.length_c   1.000
_cell.angle_alpha   90.00
_cell.angle_beta   90.00
_cell.angle_gamma   90.00
#
_symmetry.space_group_name_H-M   'P 1'
#
loop_
_entity.id
_entity.type
_entity.pdbx_description
1 polymer ?
#
loop_
_entity_poly.entity_id
_entity_poly.type
_entity_poly.pdbx_seq_one_letter_code
_entity_poly.pdbx_strand_id
1 'polypeptide(L)'
;MRIPLALLAAATLCADVVEQGPKDSPPSGLLAGVARASIAPPVGIAHLNWGSQTHVEAEAIDPAGMFATAIVLSDGKQKFAMVDVDALFVRGAREIIERASQRTGIPAAHIRLAATHTHAGTGFSGGKGPVGTDSSSMRG
;
A
#
# COMPACT_ATOMS: atom_id res chain seq x y z
N MET A 1 24.83 -13.27 -6.64
CA MET A 1 23.61 -12.69 -7.24
C MET A 1 23.40 -11.32 -6.62
N ARG A 2 23.63 -10.25 -7.40
CA ARG A 2 23.72 -8.86 -6.91
C ARG A 2 22.31 -8.24 -6.84
N ILE A 3 21.87 -7.87 -5.65
CA ILE A 3 20.64 -7.10 -5.43
C ILE A 3 20.93 -5.65 -5.82
N PRO A 4 20.19 -5.01 -6.75
CA PRO A 4 20.42 -3.61 -7.04
C PRO A 4 19.84 -2.78 -5.89
N LEU A 5 20.72 -2.01 -5.26
CA LEU A 5 20.39 -0.95 -4.32
C LEU A 5 19.64 0.13 -5.11
N ALA A 6 18.31 0.17 -4.99
CA ALA A 6 17.51 1.24 -5.58
C ALA A 6 17.91 2.56 -4.92
N LEU A 7 18.45 3.47 -5.73
CA LEU A 7 18.84 4.81 -5.33
C LEU A 7 17.69 5.53 -4.63
N LEU A 8 17.97 6.05 -3.43
CA LEU A 8 17.16 7.06 -2.78
C LEU A 8 17.33 8.36 -3.59
N ALA A 9 16.47 8.58 -4.58
CA ALA A 9 16.36 9.91 -5.20
C ALA A 9 15.66 10.82 -4.20
N ALA A 10 16.45 11.53 -3.38
CA ALA A 10 15.97 12.69 -2.64
C ALA A 10 15.70 13.80 -3.65
N ALA A 11 14.54 13.76 -4.29
CA ALA A 11 14.00 14.94 -4.95
C ALA A 11 13.83 16.00 -3.87
N THR A 12 14.39 17.20 -4.08
CA THR A 12 14.00 18.40 -3.36
C THR A 12 12.51 18.59 -3.58
N LEU A 13 11.71 18.05 -2.67
CA LEU A 13 10.28 18.30 -2.62
C LEU A 13 10.12 19.78 -2.28
N CYS A 14 9.84 20.60 -3.29
CA CYS A 14 9.19 21.88 -3.08
C CYS A 14 7.87 21.54 -2.40
N ALA A 15 7.80 21.75 -1.09
CA ALA A 15 6.51 21.74 -0.40
C ALA A 15 5.72 22.91 -0.97
N ASP A 16 4.74 22.63 -1.83
CA ASP A 16 3.77 23.64 -2.21
C ASP A 16 3.11 24.13 -0.92
N VAL A 17 3.19 25.45 -0.67
CA VAL A 17 2.43 26.08 0.39
C VAL A 17 0.97 26.00 -0.06
N VAL A 18 0.29 24.94 0.37
CA VAL A 18 -1.15 24.83 0.22
C VAL A 18 -1.76 25.91 1.10
N GLU A 19 -2.30 26.97 0.50
CA GLU A 19 -3.14 27.95 1.20
C GLU A 19 -4.46 27.26 1.59
N GLN A 20 -4.43 26.51 2.69
CA GLN A 20 -5.63 25.94 3.32
C GLN A 20 -5.85 26.64 4.66
N GLY A 21 -6.55 27.76 4.60
CA GLY A 21 -6.98 28.53 5.76
C GLY A 21 -7.86 29.72 5.35
N PRO A 22 -8.50 30.42 6.31
CA PRO A 22 -9.07 31.75 6.06
C PRO A 22 -8.06 32.63 5.33
N LYS A 23 -8.53 33.44 4.38
CA LYS A 23 -7.69 34.38 3.63
C LYS A 23 -6.74 35.12 4.58
N ASP A 24 -5.46 35.20 4.22
CA ASP A 24 -4.38 35.84 4.98
C ASP A 24 -3.97 35.13 6.29
N SER A 25 -4.28 33.84 6.45
CA SER A 25 -3.79 33.07 7.60
C SER A 25 -2.27 32.84 7.55
N PRO A 26 -1.58 32.83 8.71
CA PRO A 26 -0.18 32.44 8.75
C PRO A 26 -0.02 30.96 8.32
N PRO A 27 1.15 30.55 7.79
CA PRO A 27 1.41 29.17 7.43
C PRO A 27 1.12 28.23 8.61
N SER A 28 0.39 27.14 8.34
CA SER A 28 -0.03 26.19 9.39
C SER A 28 1.14 25.49 10.09
N GLY A 29 2.34 25.54 9.51
CA GLY A 29 3.50 24.77 9.97
C GLY A 29 3.37 23.27 9.74
N LEU A 30 2.29 22.81 9.09
CA LEU A 30 2.08 21.42 8.72
C LEU A 30 2.76 21.12 7.38
N LEU A 31 3.56 20.06 7.35
CA LEU A 31 4.16 19.50 6.16
C LEU A 31 3.42 18.22 5.78
N ALA A 32 3.25 18.00 4.48
CA ALA A 32 2.69 16.78 3.94
C ALA A 32 3.60 16.22 2.83
N GLY A 33 3.81 14.91 2.83
CA GLY A 33 4.48 14.18 1.76
C GLY A 33 3.63 13.00 1.30
N VAL A 34 3.56 12.77 -0.01
CA VAL A 34 2.81 11.65 -0.59
C VAL A 34 3.76 10.80 -1.42
N ALA A 35 3.64 9.48 -1.30
CA ALA A 35 4.37 8.54 -2.14
C ALA A 35 3.45 7.39 -2.55
N ARG A 36 3.69 6.85 -3.75
CA ARG A 36 2.96 5.71 -4.29
C ARG A 36 3.95 4.69 -4.85
N ALA A 37 3.76 3.42 -4.51
CA ALA A 37 4.57 2.30 -5.00
C ALA A 37 3.68 1.21 -5.61
N SER A 38 4.06 0.70 -6.78
CA SER A 38 3.35 -0.43 -7.41
C SER A 38 3.51 -1.68 -6.56
N ILE A 39 2.38 -2.35 -6.33
CA ILE A 39 2.28 -3.67 -5.70
C ILE A 39 1.62 -4.67 -6.64
N ALA A 40 1.54 -4.33 -7.93
CA ALA A 40 0.87 -5.15 -8.93
C ALA A 40 1.51 -6.55 -8.96
N PRO A 41 0.72 -7.61 -8.76
CA PRO A 41 1.23 -8.97 -8.82
C PRO A 41 1.57 -9.33 -10.27
N PRO A 42 2.47 -10.30 -10.51
CA PRO A 42 2.63 -10.91 -11.83
C PRO A 42 1.29 -11.44 -12.38
N VAL A 43 1.11 -11.35 -13.70
CA VAL A 43 -0.01 -11.98 -14.43
C VAL A 43 0.06 -13.51 -14.28
N GLY A 44 -1.09 -14.19 -14.27
CA GLY A 44 -1.17 -15.64 -14.12
C GLY A 44 -1.18 -16.14 -12.67
N ILE A 45 -1.22 -15.25 -11.68
CA ILE A 45 -1.43 -15.65 -10.28
C ILE A 45 -2.93 -15.74 -9.98
N ALA A 46 -3.31 -16.77 -9.23
CA ALA A 46 -4.68 -16.96 -8.80
C ALA A 46 -5.18 -15.81 -7.91
N HIS A 47 -6.35 -15.27 -8.25
CA HIS A 47 -7.08 -14.28 -7.46
C HIS A 47 -8.26 -15.01 -6.83
N LEU A 48 -8.07 -15.59 -5.64
CA LEU A 48 -9.10 -16.37 -4.91
C LEU A 48 -9.87 -15.51 -3.92
N ASN A 49 -10.40 -14.38 -4.41
CA ASN A 49 -11.01 -13.37 -3.56
C ASN A 49 -12.52 -13.23 -3.79
N TRP A 50 -13.09 -13.85 -4.83
CA TRP A 50 -14.51 -13.73 -5.15
C TRP A 50 -15.15 -15.09 -5.48
N GLY A 51 -16.11 -15.53 -4.66
CA GLY A 51 -16.79 -16.82 -4.84
C GLY A 51 -17.61 -16.98 -6.13
N SER A 52 -17.91 -15.90 -6.86
CA SER A 52 -18.63 -15.94 -8.14
C SER A 52 -17.73 -15.70 -9.35
N GLN A 53 -16.41 -15.71 -9.16
CA GLN A 53 -15.46 -15.52 -10.26
C GLN A 53 -15.57 -16.66 -11.29
N THR A 54 -15.57 -16.30 -12.56
CA THR A 54 -15.56 -17.25 -13.68
C THR A 54 -14.14 -17.63 -14.13
N HIS A 55 -13.13 -16.91 -13.63
CA HIS A 55 -11.71 -17.15 -13.89
C HIS A 55 -10.96 -17.20 -12.55
N VAL A 56 -9.95 -18.06 -12.45
CA VAL A 56 -9.13 -18.22 -11.24
C VAL A 56 -7.89 -17.35 -11.29
N GLU A 57 -7.27 -17.23 -12.46
CA GLU A 57 -6.05 -16.48 -12.70
C GLU A 57 -6.34 -15.17 -13.45
N ALA A 58 -5.52 -14.15 -13.21
CA ALA A 58 -5.62 -12.92 -13.97
C ALA A 58 -5.05 -13.10 -15.38
N GLU A 59 -5.85 -12.77 -16.39
CA GLU A 59 -5.41 -12.69 -17.79
C GLU A 59 -4.52 -11.46 -18.04
N ALA A 60 -4.74 -10.39 -17.29
CA ALA A 60 -3.98 -9.15 -17.34
C ALA A 60 -4.11 -8.37 -16.02
N ILE A 61 -3.25 -7.36 -15.86
CA ILE A 61 -3.38 -6.35 -14.81
C ILE A 61 -4.11 -5.16 -15.43
N ASP A 62 -5.09 -4.60 -14.71
CA ASP A 62 -5.72 -3.34 -15.11
C ASP A 62 -4.62 -2.29 -15.41
N PRO A 63 -4.68 -1.54 -16.54
CA PRO A 63 -3.72 -0.49 -16.84
C PRO A 63 -3.50 0.50 -15.70
N ALA A 64 -4.53 0.75 -14.88
CA ALA A 64 -4.43 1.58 -13.69
C ALA A 64 -3.50 0.98 -12.63
N GLY A 65 -3.31 -0.34 -12.58
CA GLY A 65 -2.41 -1.03 -11.66
C GLY A 65 -2.96 -1.18 -10.24
N MET A 66 -2.11 -1.69 -9.34
CA MET A 66 -2.39 -1.80 -7.91
C MET A 66 -1.27 -1.15 -7.12
N PHE A 67 -1.59 -0.37 -6.10
CA PHE A 67 -0.61 0.40 -5.37
C PHE A 67 -0.74 0.33 -3.85
N ALA A 68 0.38 0.61 -3.18
CA ALA A 68 0.39 1.16 -1.85
C ALA A 68 0.59 2.68 -1.95
N THR A 69 -0.33 3.45 -1.37
CA THR A 69 -0.26 4.92 -1.34
C THR A 69 -0.10 5.38 0.10
N ALA A 70 0.93 6.16 0.38
CA ALA A 70 1.21 6.70 1.70
C ALA A 70 1.10 8.23 1.68
N ILE A 71 0.43 8.79 2.68
CA ILE A 71 0.55 10.20 3.06
C ILE A 71 1.21 10.28 4.43
N VAL A 72 2.22 11.14 4.53
CA VAL A 72 2.92 11.45 5.79
C VAL A 72 2.69 12.90 6.13
N LEU A 73 2.25 13.15 7.36
CA LEU A 73 2.03 14.49 7.91
C LEU A 73 3.04 14.77 9.01
N SER A 74 3.49 16.03 9.12
CA SER A 74 4.46 16.47 10.13
C SER A 74 4.14 17.88 10.60
N ASP A 75 4.20 18.13 11.91
CA ASP A 75 4.15 19.47 12.52
C ASP A 75 5.55 20.01 12.88
N GLY A 76 6.60 19.31 12.45
CA GLY A 76 8.01 19.60 12.78
C GLY A 76 8.49 18.97 14.09
N LYS A 77 7.59 18.44 14.94
CA LYS A 77 7.90 17.75 16.20
C LYS A 77 7.61 16.25 16.11
N GLN A 78 6.50 15.88 15.47
CA GLN A 78 6.04 14.50 15.29
C GLN A 78 5.61 14.26 13.85
N LYS A 79 5.59 12.97 13.47
CA LYS A 79 5.17 12.51 12.16
C LYS A 79 4.08 11.44 12.29
N PHE A 80 3.15 11.42 11.35
CA PHE A 80 2.12 10.39 11.21
C PHE A 80 2.07 9.91 9.77
N ALA A 81 1.83 8.61 9.58
CA ALA A 81 1.69 8.01 8.26
C ALA A 81 0.34 7.29 8.14
N MET A 82 -0.37 7.54 7.05
CA MET A 82 -1.52 6.75 6.63
C MET A 82 -1.20 6.08 5.31
N VAL A 83 -1.37 4.76 5.27
CA VAL A 83 -1.06 3.94 4.10
C VAL A 83 -2.29 3.13 3.71
N ASP A 84 -2.76 3.33 2.48
CA ASP A 84 -3.80 2.51 1.86
C ASP A 84 -3.16 1.58 0.82
N VAL A 85 -3.56 0.32 0.87
CA VAL A 85 -3.04 -0.77 0.03
C VAL A 85 -4.18 -1.34 -0.81
N ASP A 86 -3.99 -1.41 -2.12
CA ASP A 86 -4.92 -2.08 -3.02
C ASP A 86 -4.85 -3.60 -2.78
N ALA A 87 -5.66 -4.10 -1.85
CA ALA A 87 -5.76 -5.49 -1.48
C ALA A 87 -7.13 -5.79 -0.84
N LEU A 88 -7.49 -7.08 -0.76
CA LEU A 88 -8.67 -7.53 -0.01
C LEU A 88 -8.49 -7.31 1.51
N PHE A 89 -7.32 -7.67 2.02
CA PHE A 89 -6.88 -7.44 3.40
C PHE A 89 -5.34 -7.43 3.44
N VAL A 90 -4.75 -6.84 4.48
CA VAL A 90 -3.31 -6.91 4.73
C VAL A 90 -3.02 -7.93 5.83
N ARG A 91 -2.39 -9.05 5.48
CA ARG A 91 -1.82 -9.98 6.47
C ARG A 91 -0.48 -9.43 6.98
N GLY A 92 -0.20 -9.65 8.26
CA GLY A 92 1.06 -9.20 8.88
C GLY A 92 1.17 -7.68 9.03
N ALA A 93 0.03 -6.99 9.20
CA ALA A 93 0.00 -5.53 9.30
C ALA A 93 0.88 -5.01 10.44
N ARG A 94 0.96 -5.75 11.57
CA ARG A 94 1.81 -5.40 12.71
C ARG A 94 3.29 -5.40 12.30
N GLU A 95 3.76 -6.48 11.68
CA GLU A 95 5.14 -6.63 11.24
C GLU A 95 5.52 -5.58 10.19
N ILE A 96 4.60 -5.26 9.29
CA ILE A 96 4.78 -4.19 8.29
C ILE A 96 4.94 -2.83 8.99
N ILE A 97 4.06 -2.51 9.94
CA ILE A 97 4.10 -1.26 10.72
C ILE A 97 5.41 -1.16 11.51
N GLU A 98 5.85 -2.22 12.17
CA GLU A 98 7.11 -2.23 12.92
C GLU A 98 8.32 -2.00 12.00
N ARG A 99 8.38 -2.66 10.84
CA ARG A 99 9.45 -2.45 9.86
C ARG A 99 9.42 -1.04 9.28
N ALA A 100 8.23 -0.50 9.01
CA ALA A 100 8.07 0.87 8.55
C ALA A 100 8.54 1.87 9.61
N SER A 101 8.21 1.64 10.88
CA SER A 101 8.66 2.45 12.00
C SER A 101 10.18 2.50 12.10
N GLN A 102 10.84 1.33 12.06
CA GLN A 102 12.29 1.22 12.09
C GLN A 102 12.99 1.93 10.93
N ARG A 103 12.41 1.89 9.72
CA ARG A 103 13.01 2.51 8.52
C ARG A 103 12.79 4.00 8.41
N THR A 104 11.70 4.51 8.96
CA THR A 104 11.28 5.92 8.78
C THR A 104 11.50 6.77 10.02
N GLY A 105 11.68 6.14 11.19
CA GLY A 105 11.70 6.82 12.48
C GLY A 105 10.33 7.35 12.93
N ILE A 106 9.24 7.03 12.21
CA ILE A 106 7.87 7.35 12.64
C ILE A 106 7.45 6.32 13.68
N PRO A 107 6.96 6.69 14.88
CA PRO A 107 6.53 5.72 15.88
C PRO A 107 5.46 4.77 15.32
N ALA A 108 5.52 3.48 15.66
CA ALA A 108 4.53 2.49 15.18
C ALA A 108 3.08 2.90 15.47
N ALA A 109 2.83 3.51 16.64
CA ALA A 109 1.51 4.04 17.02
C ALA A 109 1.01 5.19 16.12
N HIS A 110 1.90 5.81 15.34
CA HIS A 110 1.60 6.90 14.42
C HIS A 110 1.47 6.42 12.96
N ILE A 111 1.52 5.10 12.72
CA ILE A 111 1.40 4.51 11.39
C ILE A 111 0.10 3.72 11.31
N ARG A 112 -0.80 4.13 10.42
CA ARG A 112 -1.99 3.38 10.04
C ARG A 112 -1.75 2.69 8.70
N LEU A 113 -2.11 1.41 8.62
CA LEU A 113 -2.13 0.62 7.39
C LEU A 113 -3.53 0.05 7.18
N ALA A 114 -4.11 0.27 6.01
CA ALA A 114 -5.42 -0.25 5.64
C ALA A 114 -5.42 -0.84 4.22
N ALA A 115 -6.38 -1.73 3.98
CA ALA A 115 -6.66 -2.30 2.67
C ALA A 115 -7.93 -1.64 2.10
N THR A 116 -7.96 -1.41 0.79
CA THR A 116 -9.15 -0.88 0.09
C THR A 116 -10.30 -1.88 -0.01
N HIS A 117 -10.05 -3.15 0.37
CA HIS A 117 -10.98 -4.26 0.25
C HIS A 117 -11.35 -4.59 -1.20
N THR A 118 -10.41 -4.38 -2.13
CA THR A 118 -10.62 -4.79 -3.53
C THR A 118 -10.60 -6.31 -3.66
N HIS A 119 -11.59 -6.85 -4.35
CA HIS A 119 -11.68 -8.27 -4.71
C HIS A 119 -10.91 -8.61 -6.00
N ALA A 120 -10.41 -7.60 -6.72
CA ALA A 120 -9.72 -7.77 -8.00
C ALA A 120 -8.22 -8.05 -7.88
N GLY A 121 -7.67 -8.07 -6.65
CA GLY A 121 -6.26 -8.37 -6.39
C GLY A 121 -5.97 -9.85 -6.14
N THR A 122 -4.68 -10.19 -6.01
CA THR A 122 -4.27 -11.53 -5.57
C THR A 122 -4.80 -11.85 -4.19
N GLY A 123 -5.19 -13.11 -4.01
CA GLY A 123 -5.75 -13.61 -2.76
C GLY A 123 -4.92 -14.75 -2.21
N PHE A 124 -4.18 -14.53 -1.15
CA PHE A 124 -3.73 -15.62 -0.26
C PHE A 124 -4.83 -15.92 0.76
N SER A 125 -5.97 -16.42 0.26
CA SER A 125 -7.01 -17.03 1.08
C SER A 125 -7.05 -18.51 0.72
N GLY A 126 -6.38 -19.35 1.51
CA GLY A 126 -6.39 -20.80 1.31
C GLY A 126 -7.77 -21.46 1.47
N GLY A 127 -8.82 -20.70 1.81
CA GLY A 127 -10.13 -21.23 2.19
C GLY A 127 -11.30 -20.92 1.25
N LYS A 128 -11.13 -20.13 0.18
CA LYS A 128 -12.25 -19.77 -0.71
C LYS A 128 -11.81 -19.66 -2.17
N GLY A 129 -12.08 -20.70 -2.96
CA GLY A 129 -12.03 -20.67 -4.42
C GLY A 129 -13.33 -21.19 -5.04
N PRO A 130 -13.49 -21.12 -6.37
CA PRO A 130 -14.61 -21.76 -7.06
C PRO A 130 -14.76 -23.24 -6.64
N VAL A 131 -16.00 -23.74 -6.63
CA VAL A 131 -16.29 -25.14 -6.30
C VAL A 131 -15.44 -26.04 -7.21
N GLY A 132 -14.61 -26.90 -6.62
CA GLY A 132 -13.71 -27.81 -7.34
C GLY A 132 -12.26 -27.33 -7.49
N THR A 133 -11.89 -26.16 -6.94
CA THR A 133 -10.51 -25.65 -7.01
C THR A 133 -9.71 -26.08 -5.78
N ASP A 134 -8.65 -26.89 -5.96
CA ASP A 134 -7.74 -27.29 -4.88
C ASP A 134 -6.63 -26.25 -4.68
N SER A 135 -6.81 -25.38 -3.67
CA SER A 135 -5.85 -24.36 -3.26
C SER A 135 -4.66 -24.93 -2.45
N SER A 136 -4.65 -26.22 -2.11
CA SER A 136 -3.59 -26.81 -1.27
C SER A 136 -2.25 -26.97 -2.00
N SER A 137 -2.29 -27.01 -3.33
CA SER A 137 -1.14 -27.12 -4.25
C SER A 137 -0.48 -25.76 -4.59
N MET A 138 -1.16 -24.65 -4.31
CA MET A 138 -0.72 -23.28 -4.69
C MET A 138 0.22 -22.62 -3.65
N ARG A 139 0.80 -23.40 -2.74
CA ARG A 139 1.81 -22.93 -1.77
C ARG A 139 3.20 -22.89 -2.43
N GLY A 140 3.49 -21.78 -3.11
CA GLY A 140 4.86 -21.36 -3.44
C GLY A 140 5.48 -20.53 -2.31
#